data_AF-A0A0D3K6N3-F1
#
_entry.id   AF-A0A0D3K6N3-F1
#
_cell.length_a   1.000
_cell.length_b   1.000
_cell.length_c   1.000
_cell.angle_alpha   90.00
_cell.angle_beta   90.00
_cell.angle_gamma   90.00
#
_symmetry.space_group_name_H-M   'P 1'
#
loop_
_entity.id
_entity.type
_entity.pdbx_description
1 polymer ?
#
loop_
_entity_poly.entity_id
_entity_poly.type
_entity_poly.pdbx_seq_one_letter_code
_entity_poly.pdbx_strand_id
1 'polypeptide(L)'
;MLLIALLSSVSGVSVVWSEAGTAVGQPVSVLQTDSHRLLLIGRVVVGAEYRMEWARDQAVFSGMALMQSVGFLTEPVPRRVLALGLGSGTAPAFLRARGIATDVVEIEPKVIAAAEAHFLFGEHRAPGSTLCADAVAYMRNATGGAPASASLLYDAILSDLFDGDNPMGLLDADQLRALKAGWLQPETGVLALNIVAFRTGPHARLARAVAATLRSVFRHVVVYADHDPRAADGDSSLPGNLLFLASDTAVAKRLATPPDEGDPPESSFYLHAHFKGWAPPELAAAADGEEGDVLAAGSGGGGEPPAWLREAAAAVRAAVPEMQRDALPAEGWQVVERLVAERSGGTATAKEELR
;
A
#
# COMPACT_ATOMS: atom_id res chain seq x y z
N MET A 1 25.11 20.93 -8.39
CA MET A 1 24.80 22.27 -7.84
C MET A 1 23.69 22.89 -8.69
N LEU A 2 22.52 23.07 -8.07
CA LEU A 2 21.47 24.06 -8.34
C LEU A 2 21.06 24.35 -9.81
N LEU A 3 20.06 23.64 -10.32
CA LEU A 3 19.19 24.18 -11.38
C LEU A 3 17.80 23.51 -11.41
N ILE A 4 17.00 23.65 -10.35
CA ILE A 4 15.54 23.50 -10.44
C ILE A 4 14.92 24.57 -9.54
N ALA A 5 14.85 25.81 -10.03
CA ALA A 5 14.16 26.88 -9.37
C ALA A 5 13.47 27.75 -10.41
N LEU A 6 12.54 27.15 -11.17
CA LEU A 6 11.49 27.85 -11.93
C LEU A 6 10.52 26.82 -12.53
N LEU A 7 10.02 25.88 -11.71
CA LEU A 7 8.87 25.06 -12.08
C LEU A 7 7.62 25.74 -11.52
N SER A 8 6.93 26.38 -12.46
CA SER A 8 5.65 27.09 -12.39
C SER A 8 4.75 26.62 -11.25
N SER A 9 4.66 27.43 -10.19
CA SER A 9 3.52 27.39 -9.28
C SER A 9 2.27 27.70 -10.09
N VAL A 10 1.38 26.72 -10.23
CA VAL A 10 -0.02 27.02 -10.52
C VAL A 10 -0.66 27.28 -9.15
N SER A 11 -1.62 28.19 -9.07
CA SER A 11 -2.25 28.60 -7.79
C SER A 11 -2.54 27.38 -6.90
N GLY A 12 -1.87 27.29 -5.74
CA GLY A 12 -2.08 26.23 -4.75
C GLY A 12 -1.31 24.92 -4.90
N VAL A 13 -0.47 24.73 -5.94
CA VAL A 13 0.37 23.51 -6.10
C VAL A 13 1.81 23.85 -6.51
N SER A 14 2.80 23.30 -5.80
CA SER A 14 4.23 23.43 -6.13
C SER A 14 4.95 22.09 -6.20
N VAL A 15 6.00 22.04 -7.04
CA VAL A 15 6.95 20.91 -7.08
C VAL A 15 8.02 21.14 -6.02
N VAL A 16 8.08 20.29 -5.00
CA VAL A 16 9.10 20.36 -3.94
C VAL A 16 10.38 19.68 -4.39
N TRP A 17 10.24 18.53 -5.05
CA TRP A 17 11.35 17.71 -5.50
C TRP A 17 10.88 16.80 -6.65
N SER A 18 11.75 16.49 -7.60
CA SER A 18 11.43 15.56 -8.69
C SER A 18 12.69 15.02 -9.34
N GLU A 19 12.77 13.69 -9.46
CA GLU A 19 13.88 12.97 -10.09
C GLU A 19 13.36 11.87 -11.02
N ALA A 20 14.21 11.43 -11.97
CA ALA A 20 13.90 10.25 -12.76
C ALA A 20 13.94 9.01 -11.85
N GLY A 21 12.93 8.15 -11.94
CA GLY A 21 12.93 6.86 -11.25
C GLY A 21 14.00 5.93 -11.82
N THR A 22 14.44 5.00 -10.98
CA THR A 22 15.52 4.05 -11.28
C THR A 22 14.95 2.70 -11.68
N ALA A 23 14.03 2.16 -10.88
CA ALA A 23 13.43 0.84 -11.05
C ALA A 23 12.04 0.90 -11.69
N VAL A 24 11.27 1.95 -11.42
CA VAL A 24 9.86 2.06 -11.82
C VAL A 24 9.66 2.66 -13.23
N GLY A 25 10.73 3.14 -13.87
CA GLY A 25 10.67 3.71 -15.23
C GLY A 25 9.81 4.96 -15.38
N GLN A 26 9.36 5.55 -14.26
CA GLN A 26 8.57 6.77 -14.18
C GLN A 26 9.27 7.78 -13.25
N PRO A 27 9.05 9.09 -13.41
CA PRO A 27 9.61 10.07 -12.48
C PRO A 27 9.02 9.89 -11.08
N VAL A 28 9.84 10.09 -10.06
CA VAL A 28 9.40 10.17 -8.66
C VAL A 28 9.39 11.63 -8.27
N SER A 29 8.26 12.12 -7.78
CA SER A 29 8.07 13.54 -7.49
C SER A 29 7.39 13.77 -6.15
N VAL A 30 7.81 14.81 -5.44
CA VAL A 30 7.11 15.35 -4.28
C VAL A 30 6.43 16.64 -4.70
N LEU A 31 5.10 16.63 -4.66
CA LEU A 31 4.28 17.82 -4.83
C LEU A 31 3.79 18.31 -3.47
N GLN A 32 3.45 19.59 -3.42
CA GLN A 32 2.89 20.22 -2.24
C GLN A 32 1.68 21.05 -2.64
N THR A 33 0.56 20.82 -1.96
CA THR A 33 -0.64 21.64 -2.01
C THR A 33 -0.74 22.50 -0.75
N ASP A 34 -1.83 23.24 -0.55
CA ASP A 34 -2.06 23.97 0.69
C ASP A 34 -2.20 23.04 1.91
N SER A 35 -2.82 21.88 1.73
CA SER A 35 -3.11 20.92 2.80
C SER A 35 -2.18 19.71 2.84
N HIS A 36 -1.65 19.28 1.69
CA HIS A 36 -0.96 18.00 1.58
C HIS A 36 0.45 18.15 1.00
N ARG A 37 1.32 17.25 1.42
CA ARG A 37 2.51 16.87 0.67
C ARG A 37 2.27 15.49 0.09
N LEU A 38 2.55 15.33 -1.19
CA LEU A 38 2.20 14.14 -1.97
C LEU A 38 3.45 13.56 -2.60
N LEU A 39 3.64 12.26 -2.49
CA LEU A 39 4.68 11.50 -3.19
C LEU A 39 4.03 10.78 -4.37
N LEU A 40 4.59 10.96 -5.56
CA LEU A 40 4.08 10.37 -6.79
C LEU A 40 5.14 9.54 -7.49
N ILE A 41 4.68 8.46 -8.12
CA ILE A 41 5.41 7.73 -9.17
C ILE A 41 4.62 7.94 -10.46
N GLY A 42 5.20 8.68 -11.40
CA GLY A 42 4.53 9.07 -12.64
C GLY A 42 3.20 9.78 -12.35
N ARG A 43 2.08 9.12 -12.66
CA ARG A 43 0.72 9.62 -12.50
C ARG A 43 -0.03 9.05 -11.29
N VAL A 44 0.66 8.39 -10.38
CA VAL A 44 0.02 7.76 -9.23
C VAL A 44 0.56 8.39 -7.96
N VAL A 45 -0.32 8.90 -7.12
CA VAL A 45 0.01 9.27 -5.75
C VAL A 45 0.22 7.98 -4.95
N VAL A 46 1.43 7.73 -4.50
CA VAL A 46 1.82 6.53 -3.73
C VAL A 46 2.02 6.83 -2.25
N GLY A 47 1.89 8.09 -1.84
CA GLY A 47 1.99 8.49 -0.46
C GLY A 47 1.58 9.94 -0.27
N ALA A 48 1.13 10.26 0.93
CA ALA A 48 0.71 11.61 1.29
C ALA A 48 0.92 11.86 2.79
N GLU A 49 1.03 13.13 3.16
CA GLU A 49 1.09 13.61 4.54
C GLU A 49 0.42 14.98 4.62
N TYR A 50 -0.29 15.26 5.72
CA TYR A 50 -0.82 16.59 5.99
C TYR A 50 0.30 17.57 6.28
N ARG A 51 0.16 18.82 5.82
CA ARG A 51 1.15 19.87 6.10
C ARG A 51 0.97 20.53 7.46
N MET A 52 -0.21 20.41 8.04
CA MET A 52 -0.53 21.00 9.33
C MET A 52 0.08 20.16 10.43
N GLU A 53 0.90 20.77 11.28
CA GLU A 53 1.66 20.07 12.33
C GLU A 53 0.79 19.15 13.19
N TRP A 54 -0.42 19.61 13.56
CA TRP A 54 -1.37 18.87 14.39
C TRP A 54 -2.00 17.66 13.69
N ALA A 55 -1.86 17.54 12.36
CA ALA A 55 -2.44 16.47 11.56
C ALA A 55 -1.38 15.59 10.89
N ARG A 56 -0.08 15.87 11.07
CA ARG A 56 0.99 15.13 10.37
C ARG A 56 0.97 13.63 10.70
N ASP A 57 0.55 13.28 11.92
CA ASP A 57 0.44 11.89 12.38
C ASP A 57 -0.80 11.16 11.85
N GLN A 58 -1.70 11.87 11.18
CA GLN A 58 -2.86 11.30 10.51
C GLN A 58 -2.47 10.77 9.12
N ALA A 59 -3.01 9.62 8.77
CA ALA A 59 -2.99 9.12 7.41
C ALA A 59 -3.96 9.91 6.52
N VAL A 60 -3.44 10.46 5.42
CA VAL A 60 -4.27 11.11 4.38
C VAL A 60 -5.13 10.09 3.65
N PHE A 61 -4.59 8.92 3.34
CA PHE A 61 -5.34 7.81 2.76
C PHE A 61 -5.84 6.89 3.87
N SER A 62 -7.15 6.65 3.95
CA SER A 62 -7.77 5.82 4.97
C SER A 62 -7.23 4.39 5.00
N GLY A 63 -6.88 3.81 3.84
CA GLY A 63 -6.19 2.53 3.75
C GLY A 63 -4.89 2.46 4.58
N MET A 64 -4.16 3.58 4.69
CA MET A 64 -2.94 3.63 5.51
C MET A 64 -3.25 3.64 7.01
N ALA A 65 -4.33 4.29 7.46
CA ALA A 65 -4.81 4.16 8.85
C ALA A 65 -5.21 2.71 9.16
N LEU A 66 -5.88 2.04 8.22
CA LEU A 66 -6.17 0.61 8.38
C LEU A 66 -4.89 -0.22 8.52
N MET A 67 -3.85 0.04 7.70
CA MET A 67 -2.56 -0.66 7.82
C MET A 67 -1.85 -0.42 9.17
N GLN A 68 -2.02 0.77 9.77
CA GLN A 68 -1.52 1.07 11.12
C GLN A 68 -2.12 0.16 12.19
N SER A 69 -3.28 -0.46 11.93
CA SER A 69 -3.98 -1.32 12.90
C SER A 69 -3.17 -2.54 13.36
N VAL A 70 -2.16 -2.96 12.60
CA VAL A 70 -1.20 -3.99 13.05
C VAL A 70 -0.54 -3.61 14.37
N GLY A 71 -0.33 -2.31 14.63
CA GLY A 71 0.19 -1.81 15.91
C GLY A 71 -0.75 -2.02 17.12
N PHE A 72 -2.00 -2.45 16.89
CA PHE A 72 -3.01 -2.74 17.92
C PHE A 72 -3.25 -4.24 18.15
N LEU A 73 -2.42 -5.11 17.57
CA LEU A 73 -2.44 -6.54 17.90
C LEU A 73 -1.97 -6.77 19.34
N THR A 74 -2.69 -7.59 20.11
CA THR A 74 -2.43 -7.78 21.55
C THR A 74 -1.81 -9.12 21.92
N GLU A 75 -1.98 -10.17 21.13
CA GLU A 75 -1.61 -11.55 21.49
C GLU A 75 -0.94 -12.33 20.34
N PRO A 76 0.38 -12.22 20.13
CA PRO A 76 1.30 -11.33 20.84
C PRO A 76 1.21 -9.88 20.34
N VAL A 77 1.67 -8.95 21.18
CA VAL A 77 2.01 -7.59 20.74
C VAL A 77 3.19 -7.68 19.76
N PRO A 78 3.09 -7.13 18.55
CA PRO A 78 4.14 -7.25 17.54
C PRO A 78 5.39 -6.50 17.96
N ARG A 79 6.54 -7.16 17.80
CA ARG A 79 7.87 -6.61 18.11
C ARG A 79 8.69 -6.38 16.84
N ARG A 80 8.52 -7.24 15.83
CA ARG A 80 9.15 -7.14 14.51
C ARG A 80 8.09 -7.17 13.41
N VAL A 81 8.06 -6.13 12.60
CA VAL A 81 7.20 -6.00 11.43
C VAL A 81 8.07 -5.83 10.18
N LEU A 82 7.65 -6.43 9.08
CA LEU A 82 8.23 -6.18 7.76
C LEU A 82 7.19 -5.44 6.91
N ALA A 83 7.54 -4.28 6.39
CA ALA A 83 6.75 -3.56 5.40
C ALA A 83 7.34 -3.79 4.00
N LEU A 84 6.53 -4.34 3.10
CA LEU A 84 6.81 -4.45 1.68
C LEU A 84 6.15 -3.27 0.99
N GLY A 85 6.98 -2.38 0.43
CA GLY A 85 6.59 -1.05 -0.02
C GLY A 85 6.75 0.01 1.08
N LEU A 86 6.99 1.25 0.66
CA LEU A 86 7.19 2.38 1.57
C LEU A 86 6.18 3.53 1.36
N GLY A 87 5.97 3.97 0.12
CA GLY A 87 5.21 5.20 -0.14
C GLY A 87 5.82 6.42 0.58
N SER A 88 4.97 7.22 1.25
CA SER A 88 5.44 8.31 2.15
C SER A 88 5.98 7.80 3.49
N GLY A 89 5.85 6.50 3.78
CA GLY A 89 6.25 5.87 5.04
C GLY A 89 5.24 6.01 6.18
N THR A 90 3.99 6.35 5.89
CA THR A 90 2.91 6.57 6.89
C THR A 90 2.76 5.42 7.89
N ALA A 91 2.55 4.20 7.42
CA ALA A 91 2.38 3.05 8.31
C ALA A 91 3.69 2.62 9.01
N PRO A 92 4.85 2.49 8.31
CA PRO A 92 6.11 2.19 8.98
C PRO A 92 6.52 3.23 10.04
N ALA A 93 6.37 4.53 9.76
CA ALA A 93 6.69 5.59 10.71
C ALA A 93 5.84 5.50 11.98
N PHE A 94 4.53 5.26 11.81
CA PHE A 94 3.58 5.08 12.92
C PHE A 94 3.96 3.91 13.84
N LEU A 95 4.37 2.77 13.27
CA LEU A 95 4.79 1.60 14.04
C LEU A 95 6.12 1.85 14.75
N ARG A 96 7.09 2.48 14.07
CA ARG A 96 8.39 2.84 14.65
C ARG A 96 8.26 3.84 15.80
N ALA A 97 7.36 4.83 15.67
CA ALA A 97 7.04 5.77 16.75
C ALA A 97 6.49 5.08 18.01
N ARG A 98 5.90 3.89 17.87
CA ARG A 98 5.43 3.03 18.98
C ARG A 98 6.49 2.03 19.47
N GLY A 99 7.73 2.15 18.99
CA GLY A 99 8.83 1.27 19.38
C GLY A 99 8.79 -0.13 18.73
N ILE A 100 7.93 -0.35 17.73
CA ILE A 100 7.86 -1.62 17.00
C ILE A 100 8.96 -1.61 15.92
N ALA A 101 9.89 -2.57 15.97
CA ALA A 101 10.96 -2.65 14.98
C ALA A 101 10.37 -2.98 13.62
N THR A 102 10.41 -2.01 12.70
CA THR A 102 9.78 -2.14 11.38
C THR A 102 10.85 -2.08 10.30
N ASP A 103 11.14 -3.24 9.71
CA ASP A 103 11.99 -3.37 8.53
C ASP A 103 11.16 -3.01 7.29
N VAL A 104 11.74 -2.30 6.32
CA VAL A 104 11.07 -1.85 5.09
C VAL A 104 11.82 -2.35 3.88
N VAL A 105 11.12 -2.84 2.86
CA VAL A 105 11.68 -3.23 1.55
C VAL A 105 10.97 -2.42 0.47
N GLU A 106 11.70 -1.52 -0.18
CA GLU A 106 11.20 -0.63 -1.23
C GLU A 106 12.03 -0.80 -2.50
N ILE A 107 11.39 -0.91 -3.66
CA ILE A 107 12.09 -1.18 -4.92
C ILE A 107 12.76 0.07 -5.48
N GLU A 108 12.17 1.25 -5.25
CA GLU A 108 12.61 2.50 -5.84
C GLU A 108 13.45 3.32 -4.83
N PRO A 109 14.78 3.46 -5.03
CA PRO A 109 15.62 4.23 -4.11
C PRO A 109 15.20 5.70 -4.01
N LYS A 110 14.57 6.26 -5.06
CA LYS A 110 14.05 7.62 -5.08
C LYS A 110 12.82 7.80 -4.18
N VAL A 111 12.00 6.77 -4.00
CA VAL A 111 10.90 6.76 -3.02
C VAL A 111 11.46 6.79 -1.60
N ILE A 112 12.48 5.97 -1.31
CA ILE A 112 13.16 5.98 0.00
C ILE A 112 13.72 7.38 0.30
N ALA A 113 14.50 7.94 -0.63
CA ALA A 113 15.10 9.27 -0.45
C ALA A 113 14.03 10.36 -0.22
N ALA A 114 12.92 10.31 -0.96
CA ALA A 114 11.84 11.27 -0.80
C ALA A 114 11.12 11.13 0.54
N ALA A 115 10.71 9.91 0.92
CA ALA A 115 10.09 9.60 2.22
C ALA A 115 10.95 10.11 3.38
N GLU A 116 12.25 9.85 3.28
CA GLU A 116 13.25 10.22 4.28
C GLU A 116 13.54 11.72 4.39
N ALA A 117 13.45 12.47 3.30
CA ALA A 117 13.79 13.89 3.24
C ALA A 117 12.58 14.82 3.42
N HIS A 118 11.38 14.32 3.12
CA HIS A 118 10.21 15.18 2.94
C HIS A 118 8.98 14.79 3.76
N PHE A 119 8.99 13.66 4.46
CA PHE A 119 7.86 13.13 5.23
C PHE A 119 8.29 12.71 6.65
N LEU A 120 7.34 12.47 7.54
CA LEU A 120 7.53 12.01 8.93
C LEU A 120 8.36 10.72 9.03
N PHE A 121 8.42 9.92 7.98
CA PHE A 121 9.28 8.75 7.94
C PHE A 121 10.75 9.06 8.22
N GLY A 122 11.24 10.23 7.78
CA GLY A 122 12.58 10.70 8.08
C GLY A 122 12.85 10.96 9.57
N GLU A 123 11.81 11.30 10.33
CA GLU A 123 11.85 11.54 11.78
C GLU A 123 11.72 10.23 12.58
N HIS A 124 11.11 9.20 11.98
CA HIS A 124 10.90 7.88 12.57
C HIS A 124 11.64 6.76 11.80
N ARG A 125 12.96 6.91 11.64
CA ARG A 125 13.80 5.93 10.93
C ARG A 125 14.08 4.64 11.71
N ALA A 126 13.89 4.66 13.04
CA ALA A 126 14.20 3.56 13.93
C ALA A 126 13.05 3.36 14.94
N PRO A 127 12.87 2.14 15.50
CA PRO A 127 13.67 0.92 15.27
C PRO A 127 13.38 0.19 13.95
N GLY A 128 14.37 -0.53 13.42
CA GLY A 128 14.27 -1.28 12.15
C GLY A 128 15.24 -0.77 11.08
N SER A 129 15.16 -1.34 9.89
CA SER A 129 16.00 -0.99 8.73
C SER A 129 15.17 -0.70 7.48
N THR A 130 15.75 -0.02 6.51
CA THR A 130 15.13 0.23 5.20
C THR A 130 16.06 -0.30 4.12
N LEU A 131 15.57 -1.21 3.30
CA LEU A 131 16.32 -1.89 2.25
C LEU A 131 15.76 -1.50 0.88
N CYS A 132 16.65 -1.14 -0.04
CA CYS A 132 16.31 -0.97 -1.44
C CYS A 132 16.36 -2.32 -2.16
N ALA A 133 15.21 -2.95 -2.41
CA ALA A 133 15.09 -4.21 -3.13
C ALA A 133 13.68 -4.44 -3.66
N ASP A 134 13.54 -5.25 -4.70
CA ASP A 134 12.23 -5.77 -5.14
C ASP A 134 11.67 -6.70 -4.05
N ALA A 135 10.49 -6.38 -3.52
CA ALA A 135 9.86 -7.14 -2.44
C ALA A 135 9.56 -8.59 -2.85
N VAL A 136 9.01 -8.83 -4.05
CA VAL A 136 8.66 -10.19 -4.51
C VAL A 136 9.92 -11.03 -4.69
N ALA A 137 10.96 -10.45 -5.28
CA ALA A 137 12.26 -11.11 -5.46
C ALA A 137 12.99 -11.29 -4.12
N TYR A 138 12.92 -10.33 -3.20
CA TYR A 138 13.49 -10.44 -1.85
C TYR A 138 12.87 -11.62 -1.10
N MET A 139 11.54 -11.72 -1.13
CA MET A 139 10.80 -12.81 -0.48
C MET A 139 11.10 -14.18 -1.13
N ARG A 140 11.28 -14.23 -2.46
CA ARG A 140 11.65 -15.44 -3.21
C ARG A 140 13.11 -15.85 -3.04
N ASN A 141 14.06 -14.93 -3.17
CA ASN A 141 15.49 -15.26 -3.15
C ASN A 141 15.95 -15.70 -1.75
N ALA A 142 15.22 -15.29 -0.71
CA ALA A 142 15.39 -15.87 0.60
C ALA A 142 14.86 -17.31 0.71
N THR A 143 14.23 -17.96 -0.27
CA THR A 143 14.01 -19.41 -0.15
C THR A 143 15.32 -20.22 -0.28
N GLY A 144 16.45 -19.57 -0.59
CA GLY A 144 17.82 -20.07 -0.37
C GLY A 144 18.56 -19.39 0.79
N GLY A 145 17.91 -18.51 1.55
CA GLY A 145 18.50 -17.62 2.56
C GLY A 145 17.48 -17.06 3.56
N ALA A 146 16.44 -17.83 3.87
CA ALA A 146 15.35 -17.43 4.75
C ALA A 146 15.99 -17.22 6.11
N PRO A 147 15.40 -16.39 6.98
CA PRO A 147 15.96 -16.27 8.30
C PRO A 147 16.06 -17.65 8.95
N ALA A 148 17.27 -18.17 9.11
CA ALA A 148 17.52 -19.56 9.51
C ALA A 148 17.06 -19.84 10.96
N SER A 149 16.61 -18.81 11.67
CA SER A 149 16.14 -18.83 13.04
C SER A 149 14.76 -18.20 13.13
N ALA A 150 13.86 -18.84 13.89
CA ALA A 150 12.55 -18.30 14.25
C ALA A 150 12.62 -16.90 14.90
N SER A 151 13.76 -16.56 15.53
CA SER A 151 13.99 -15.24 16.12
C SER A 151 14.07 -14.09 15.11
N LEU A 152 14.16 -14.40 13.82
CA LEU A 152 14.26 -13.41 12.74
C LEU A 152 12.96 -13.30 11.93
N LEU A 153 11.99 -14.21 12.15
CA LEU A 153 10.65 -14.14 11.57
C LEU A 153 9.87 -12.94 12.13
N TYR A 154 8.91 -12.47 11.34
CA TYR A 154 8.12 -11.29 11.65
C TYR A 154 6.79 -11.66 12.31
N ASP A 155 6.39 -10.87 13.30
CA ASP A 155 5.08 -10.99 13.94
C ASP A 155 3.97 -10.53 12.99
N ALA A 156 4.29 -9.56 12.12
CA ALA A 156 3.43 -9.17 11.02
C ALA A 156 4.21 -8.74 9.78
N ILE A 157 3.60 -8.95 8.62
CA ILE A 157 4.04 -8.39 7.34
C ILE A 157 2.96 -7.42 6.86
N LEU A 158 3.33 -6.17 6.62
CA LEU A 158 2.53 -5.20 5.88
C LEU A 158 2.89 -5.32 4.39
N SER A 159 1.93 -5.58 3.52
CA SER A 159 2.13 -5.56 2.07
C SER A 159 1.32 -4.42 1.46
N ASP A 160 2.03 -3.36 1.05
CA ASP A 160 1.47 -2.17 0.42
C ASP A 160 2.29 -1.81 -0.82
N LEU A 161 2.04 -2.56 -1.90
CA LEU A 161 2.85 -2.55 -3.12
C LEU A 161 2.09 -1.94 -4.31
N PHE A 162 1.13 -1.05 -4.05
CA PHE A 162 0.32 -0.44 -5.09
C PHE A 162 1.02 0.78 -5.70
N ASP A 163 1.29 0.73 -7.00
CA ASP A 163 1.89 1.82 -7.79
C ASP A 163 0.99 2.28 -8.95
N GLY A 164 -0.30 1.91 -8.88
CA GLY A 164 -1.26 1.96 -9.98
C GLY A 164 -1.77 0.57 -10.34
N ASP A 165 -0.99 -0.46 -10.02
CA ASP A 165 -1.38 -1.86 -10.12
C ASP A 165 -1.24 -2.60 -8.79
N ASN A 166 -2.05 -3.64 -8.61
CA ASN A 166 -1.89 -4.55 -7.46
C ASN A 166 -0.70 -5.50 -7.70
N PRO A 167 -0.04 -5.99 -6.62
CA PRO A 167 1.16 -6.83 -6.73
C PRO A 167 0.84 -8.28 -7.13
N MET A 168 0.33 -8.49 -8.35
CA MET A 168 -0.16 -9.79 -8.81
C MET A 168 0.87 -10.93 -8.69
N GLY A 169 2.17 -10.61 -8.76
CA GLY A 169 3.26 -11.58 -8.56
C GLY A 169 3.43 -12.10 -7.13
N LEU A 170 2.75 -11.51 -6.14
CA LEU A 170 2.71 -11.94 -4.74
C LEU A 170 1.41 -12.70 -4.39
N LEU A 171 0.34 -12.51 -5.17
CA LEU A 171 -1.02 -12.90 -4.77
C LEU A 171 -1.41 -14.33 -5.11
N ASP A 172 -0.53 -15.12 -5.75
CA ASP A 172 -0.81 -16.53 -5.95
C ASP A 172 -0.59 -17.36 -4.68
N ALA A 173 -1.28 -18.49 -4.59
CA ALA A 173 -1.30 -19.30 -3.38
C ALA A 173 0.09 -19.88 -3.02
N ASP A 174 0.96 -20.15 -3.99
CA ASP A 174 2.28 -20.73 -3.72
C ASP A 174 3.24 -19.69 -3.17
N GLN A 175 3.18 -18.47 -3.72
CA GLN A 175 3.91 -17.31 -3.22
C GLN A 175 3.48 -16.93 -1.81
N LEU A 176 2.18 -16.93 -1.52
CA LEU A 176 1.66 -16.69 -0.18
C LEU A 176 2.07 -17.80 0.81
N ARG A 177 2.10 -19.07 0.39
CA ARG A 177 2.62 -20.18 1.22
C ARG A 177 4.10 -20.00 1.52
N ALA A 178 4.91 -19.63 0.52
CA ALA A 178 6.33 -19.38 0.70
C ALA A 178 6.58 -18.19 1.64
N LEU A 179 5.84 -17.10 1.47
CA LEU A 179 5.86 -15.94 2.38
C LEU A 179 5.52 -16.37 3.81
N LYS A 180 4.40 -17.06 3.99
CA LYS A 180 3.93 -17.52 5.31
C LYS A 180 4.98 -18.41 5.99
N ALA A 181 5.48 -19.41 5.29
CA ALA A 181 6.42 -20.38 5.86
C ALA A 181 7.82 -19.79 6.12
N GLY A 182 8.28 -18.88 5.26
CA GLY A 182 9.64 -18.36 5.31
C GLY A 182 9.82 -17.12 6.19
N TRP A 183 8.75 -16.38 6.46
CA TRP A 183 8.89 -15.01 6.98
C TRP A 183 7.98 -14.64 8.14
N LEU A 184 6.85 -15.34 8.32
CA LEU A 184 5.94 -15.08 9.44
C LEU A 184 6.24 -16.00 10.61
N GLN A 185 6.03 -15.48 11.83
CA GLN A 185 6.00 -16.34 13.01
C GLN A 185 4.96 -17.46 12.82
N PRO A 186 5.31 -18.72 13.11
CA PRO A 186 4.37 -19.82 13.00
C PRO A 186 3.12 -19.57 13.85
N GLU A 187 1.96 -19.92 13.31
CA GLU A 187 0.62 -19.83 13.93
C GLU A 187 0.11 -18.41 14.21
N THR A 188 0.94 -17.53 14.76
CA THR A 188 0.57 -16.21 15.28
C THR A 188 0.87 -15.07 14.31
N GLY A 189 1.78 -15.27 13.35
CA GLY A 189 2.14 -14.28 12.36
C GLY A 189 0.95 -13.81 11.53
N VAL A 190 0.93 -12.51 11.23
CA VAL A 190 -0.17 -11.85 10.50
C VAL A 190 0.34 -11.29 9.18
N LEU A 191 -0.31 -11.64 8.08
CA LEU A 191 -0.20 -10.88 6.84
C LEU A 191 -1.30 -9.83 6.81
N ALA A 192 -0.91 -8.55 6.75
CA ALA A 192 -1.79 -7.43 6.46
C ALA A 192 -1.52 -6.97 5.02
N LEU A 193 -2.48 -7.24 4.14
CA LEU A 193 -2.36 -7.02 2.70
C LEU A 193 -3.35 -5.94 2.27
N ASN A 194 -2.83 -4.82 1.76
CA ASN A 194 -3.61 -3.76 1.14
C ASN A 194 -3.83 -4.09 -0.35
N ILE A 195 -5.08 -4.10 -0.79
CA ILE A 195 -5.44 -4.28 -2.21
C ILE A 195 -6.43 -3.20 -2.61
N VAL A 196 -6.20 -2.58 -3.76
CA VAL A 196 -7.16 -1.68 -4.38
C VAL A 196 -8.06 -2.50 -5.30
N ALA A 197 -9.34 -2.65 -4.94
CA ALA A 197 -10.27 -3.43 -5.74
C ALA A 197 -11.72 -2.96 -5.60
N PHE A 198 -12.52 -3.29 -6.61
CA PHE A 198 -13.96 -3.12 -6.55
C PHE A 198 -14.56 -4.12 -5.55
N ARG A 199 -15.49 -3.66 -4.71
CA ARG A 199 -16.25 -4.54 -3.80
C ARG A 199 -17.46 -5.17 -4.48
N THR A 200 -18.07 -4.43 -5.41
CA THR A 200 -19.30 -4.81 -6.12
C THR A 200 -19.14 -4.73 -7.63
N GLY A 201 -20.12 -5.24 -8.37
CA GLY A 201 -20.12 -5.16 -9.83
C GLY A 201 -19.18 -6.17 -10.52
N PRO A 202 -18.95 -5.99 -11.83
CA PRO A 202 -18.28 -6.99 -12.67
C PRO A 202 -16.80 -7.20 -12.30
N HIS A 203 -16.14 -6.18 -11.75
CA HIS A 203 -14.71 -6.23 -11.40
C HIS A 203 -14.46 -6.70 -9.95
N ALA A 204 -15.51 -6.96 -9.16
CA ALA A 204 -15.38 -7.45 -7.78
C ALA A 204 -14.81 -8.87 -7.65
N ARG A 205 -14.69 -9.58 -8.78
CA ARG A 205 -14.08 -10.90 -8.84
C ARG A 205 -12.64 -10.90 -8.30
N LEU A 206 -11.89 -9.81 -8.49
CA LEU A 206 -10.53 -9.70 -7.96
C LEU A 206 -10.50 -9.76 -6.42
N ALA A 207 -11.34 -8.97 -5.75
CA ALA A 207 -11.40 -8.94 -4.28
C ALA A 207 -11.80 -10.31 -3.71
N ARG A 208 -12.79 -10.99 -4.32
CA ARG A 208 -13.18 -12.36 -3.94
C ARG A 208 -12.05 -13.37 -4.17
N ALA A 209 -11.34 -13.27 -5.29
CA ALA A 209 -10.23 -14.16 -5.59
C ALA A 209 -9.07 -13.99 -4.60
N VAL A 210 -8.73 -12.76 -4.22
CA VAL A 210 -7.73 -12.50 -3.16
C VAL A 210 -8.17 -13.11 -1.83
N ALA A 211 -9.43 -12.90 -1.42
CA ALA A 211 -9.98 -13.48 -0.19
C ALA A 211 -9.87 -15.01 -0.16
N ALA A 212 -10.35 -15.67 -1.22
CA ALA A 212 -10.31 -17.12 -1.37
C ALA A 212 -8.87 -17.66 -1.41
N THR A 213 -7.96 -16.93 -2.07
CA THR A 213 -6.55 -17.32 -2.16
C THR A 213 -5.88 -17.25 -0.79
N LEU A 214 -6.05 -16.15 -0.04
CA LEU A 214 -5.57 -16.04 1.33
C LEU A 214 -6.16 -17.15 2.20
N ARG A 215 -7.46 -17.44 2.06
CA ARG A 215 -8.15 -18.47 2.86
C ARG A 215 -7.68 -19.89 2.55
N SER A 216 -7.19 -20.14 1.33
CA SER A 216 -6.54 -21.40 0.94
C SER A 216 -5.14 -21.61 1.57
N VAL A 217 -4.56 -20.55 2.15
CA VAL A 217 -3.21 -20.54 2.73
C VAL A 217 -3.24 -20.33 4.25
N PHE A 218 -4.17 -19.51 4.75
CA PHE A 218 -4.33 -19.15 6.16
C PHE A 218 -5.65 -19.67 6.72
N ARG A 219 -5.66 -20.06 8.00
CA ARG A 219 -6.87 -20.56 8.66
C ARG A 219 -7.95 -19.49 8.84
N HIS A 220 -7.55 -18.26 9.09
CA HIS A 220 -8.43 -17.14 9.35
C HIS A 220 -8.08 -15.98 8.44
N VAL A 221 -9.10 -15.47 7.73
CA VAL A 221 -9.01 -14.28 6.89
C VAL A 221 -10.15 -13.36 7.28
N VAL A 222 -9.85 -12.08 7.47
CA VAL A 222 -10.86 -11.03 7.58
C VAL A 222 -10.51 -9.90 6.64
N VAL A 223 -11.53 -9.20 6.14
CA VAL A 223 -11.37 -8.10 5.18
C VAL A 223 -12.12 -6.89 5.72
N TYR A 224 -11.50 -5.73 5.66
CA TYR A 224 -12.11 -4.46 6.04
C TYR A 224 -11.99 -3.47 4.87
N ALA A 225 -13.08 -2.77 4.55
CA ALA A 225 -13.03 -1.61 3.66
C ALA A 225 -12.51 -0.39 4.42
N ASP A 226 -11.94 0.56 3.68
CA ASP A 226 -11.40 1.82 4.18
C ASP A 226 -12.46 2.90 4.46
N HIS A 227 -13.74 2.57 4.27
CA HIS A 227 -14.93 3.35 4.61
C HIS A 227 -16.09 2.41 4.96
N ASP A 228 -17.17 2.93 5.57
CA ASP A 228 -18.35 2.12 5.88
C ASP A 228 -19.01 1.61 4.58
N PRO A 229 -18.99 0.29 4.30
CA PRO A 229 -19.52 -0.26 3.07
C PRO A 229 -21.04 -0.16 2.97
N ARG A 230 -21.72 0.18 4.07
CA ARG A 230 -23.19 0.29 4.18
C ARG A 230 -23.68 1.74 4.11
N ALA A 231 -22.78 2.72 4.11
CA ALA A 231 -23.15 4.12 4.03
C ALA A 231 -23.79 4.43 2.67
N ALA A 232 -24.86 5.24 2.67
CA ALA A 232 -25.65 5.53 1.48
C ALA A 232 -24.90 6.38 0.44
N ASP A 233 -23.81 7.04 0.86
CA ASP A 233 -22.91 7.88 0.08
C ASP A 233 -21.62 7.16 -0.35
N GLY A 234 -21.42 5.91 0.06
CA GLY A 234 -20.29 5.10 -0.38
C GLY A 234 -20.40 4.81 -1.88
N ASP A 235 -19.54 5.44 -2.69
CA ASP A 235 -19.51 5.20 -4.13
C ASP A 235 -18.94 3.81 -4.44
N SER A 236 -19.83 2.81 -4.45
CA SER A 236 -19.50 1.44 -4.80
C SER A 236 -19.14 1.25 -6.28
N SER A 237 -19.17 2.33 -7.08
CA SER A 237 -18.77 2.32 -8.49
C SER A 237 -17.27 2.51 -8.69
N LEU A 238 -16.54 2.93 -7.65
CA LEU A 238 -15.07 3.01 -7.64
C LEU A 238 -14.44 1.87 -6.83
N PRO A 239 -13.20 1.46 -7.14
CA PRO A 239 -12.43 0.62 -6.25
C PRO A 239 -11.97 1.42 -5.03
N GLY A 240 -11.75 0.73 -3.92
CA GLY A 240 -11.23 1.31 -2.68
C GLY A 240 -10.14 0.44 -2.08
N ASN A 241 -9.50 0.91 -1.00
CA ASN A 241 -8.54 0.09 -0.27
C ASN A 241 -9.27 -0.96 0.56
N LEU A 242 -8.86 -2.21 0.37
CA LEU A 242 -9.30 -3.37 1.15
C LEU A 242 -8.10 -3.87 1.95
N LEU A 243 -8.23 -3.82 3.28
CA LEU A 243 -7.27 -4.43 4.17
C LEU A 243 -7.68 -5.88 4.43
N PHE A 244 -6.90 -6.81 3.91
CA PHE A 244 -6.98 -8.22 4.26
C PHE A 244 -6.04 -8.52 5.42
N LEU A 245 -6.56 -9.09 6.51
CA LEU A 245 -5.75 -9.65 7.58
C LEU A 245 -5.86 -11.18 7.54
N ALA A 246 -4.73 -11.86 7.39
CA ALA A 246 -4.67 -13.31 7.29
C ALA A 246 -3.68 -13.90 8.31
N SER A 247 -4.11 -14.95 9.01
CA SER A 247 -3.30 -15.64 10.03
C SER A 247 -3.85 -17.04 10.33
N ASP A 248 -3.06 -17.91 10.96
CA ASP A 248 -3.54 -19.22 11.43
C ASP A 248 -4.23 -19.16 12.80
N THR A 249 -4.05 -18.04 13.51
CA THR A 249 -4.78 -17.69 14.73
C THR A 249 -5.80 -16.61 14.41
N ALA A 250 -7.00 -16.68 15.01
CA ALA A 250 -8.13 -15.78 14.73
C ALA A 250 -7.78 -14.28 14.93
N VAL A 251 -7.29 -13.63 13.88
CA VAL A 251 -6.68 -12.30 13.92
C VAL A 251 -7.65 -11.22 14.40
N ALA A 252 -8.92 -11.28 14.03
CA ALA A 252 -9.93 -10.33 14.48
C ALA A 252 -10.13 -10.31 16.01
N LYS A 253 -9.89 -11.43 16.70
CA LYS A 253 -9.97 -11.51 18.17
C LYS A 253 -8.76 -10.89 18.86
N ARG A 254 -7.63 -10.80 18.15
CA ARG A 254 -6.37 -10.28 18.65
C ARG A 254 -6.17 -8.79 18.35
N LEU A 255 -7.06 -8.21 17.56
CA LEU A 255 -7.01 -6.81 17.16
C LEU A 255 -7.80 -5.98 18.16
N ALA A 256 -7.10 -5.22 19.02
CA ALA A 256 -7.74 -4.28 19.91
C ALA A 256 -8.46 -3.19 19.12
N THR A 257 -9.55 -2.68 19.68
CA THR A 257 -10.25 -1.50 19.16
C THR A 257 -9.85 -0.31 20.03
N PRO A 258 -9.09 0.65 19.49
CA PRO A 258 -8.88 1.93 20.17
C PRO A 258 -10.22 2.60 20.53
N PRO A 259 -10.29 3.34 21.65
CA PRO A 259 -11.51 4.04 22.03
C PRO A 259 -11.88 5.12 20.99
N ASP A 260 -13.18 5.34 20.81
CA ASP A 260 -13.69 6.50 20.10
C ASP A 260 -13.76 7.70 21.07
N GLU A 261 -12.94 8.72 20.84
CA GLU A 261 -12.89 9.93 21.65
C GLU A 261 -13.74 11.07 21.06
N GLY A 262 -14.58 10.78 20.07
CA GLY A 262 -15.36 11.78 19.34
C GLY A 262 -14.56 12.50 18.26
N ASP A 263 -13.54 11.83 17.73
CA ASP A 263 -12.70 12.36 16.66
C ASP A 263 -13.51 12.58 15.37
N PRO A 264 -13.12 13.55 14.52
CA PRO A 264 -13.80 13.78 13.26
C PRO A 264 -13.88 12.50 12.41
N PRO A 265 -15.00 12.25 11.71
CA PRO A 265 -15.07 11.24 10.67
C PRO A 265 -13.88 11.40 9.71
N GLU A 266 -13.34 10.28 9.24
CA GLU A 266 -12.15 10.19 8.35
C GLU A 266 -10.79 10.45 9.00
N SER A 267 -10.73 10.99 10.24
CA SER A 267 -9.45 11.04 10.98
C SER A 267 -8.94 9.63 11.25
N SER A 268 -7.61 9.44 11.36
CA SER A 268 -7.04 8.13 11.63
C SER A 268 -7.53 7.56 12.96
N PHE A 269 -7.73 8.40 13.98
CA PHE A 269 -8.30 7.96 15.27
C PHE A 269 -9.72 7.41 15.12
N TYR A 270 -10.59 8.11 14.39
CA TYR A 270 -11.92 7.62 14.06
C TYR A 270 -11.85 6.31 13.27
N LEU A 271 -11.04 6.27 12.21
CA LEU A 271 -10.88 5.06 11.39
C LEU A 271 -10.43 3.87 12.27
N HIS A 272 -9.46 4.04 13.16
CA HIS A 272 -8.98 3.00 14.07
C HIS A 272 -10.07 2.49 15.04
N ALA A 273 -10.95 3.36 15.52
CA ALA A 273 -12.03 2.97 16.42
C ALA A 273 -13.16 2.21 15.70
N HIS A 274 -13.40 2.51 14.42
CA HIS A 274 -14.61 2.07 13.72
C HIS A 274 -14.41 1.00 12.64
N PHE A 275 -13.22 0.88 12.04
CA PHE A 275 -13.03 0.05 10.82
C PHE A 275 -13.41 -1.43 10.96
N LYS A 276 -13.36 -1.99 12.17
CA LYS A 276 -13.77 -3.38 12.41
C LYS A 276 -15.25 -3.63 12.10
N GLY A 277 -16.08 -2.59 12.06
CA GLY A 277 -17.48 -2.65 11.63
C GLY A 277 -17.67 -2.68 10.11
N TRP A 278 -16.60 -2.41 9.34
CA TRP A 278 -16.63 -2.19 7.88
C TRP A 278 -16.22 -3.42 7.08
N ALA A 279 -16.47 -4.61 7.64
CA ALA A 279 -16.34 -5.86 6.90
C ALA A 279 -17.34 -5.89 5.72
N PRO A 280 -16.89 -6.00 4.46
CA PRO A 280 -17.79 -6.02 3.31
C PRO A 280 -18.59 -7.33 3.28
N PRO A 281 -19.92 -7.31 3.35
CA PRO A 281 -20.72 -8.53 3.33
C PRO A 281 -20.54 -9.33 2.02
N GLU A 282 -20.22 -8.66 0.91
CA GLU A 282 -20.00 -9.28 -0.40
C GLU A 282 -18.71 -10.10 -0.50
N LEU A 283 -17.82 -10.00 0.50
CA LEU A 283 -16.57 -10.75 0.57
C LEU A 283 -16.57 -11.82 1.67
N ALA A 284 -17.64 -11.90 2.48
CA ALA A 284 -17.70 -12.80 3.63
C ALA A 284 -17.54 -14.27 3.22
N ALA A 285 -18.33 -14.74 2.25
CA ALA A 285 -18.27 -16.13 1.78
C ALA A 285 -16.88 -16.49 1.22
N ALA A 286 -16.24 -15.58 0.48
CA ALA A 286 -14.89 -15.79 -0.04
C ALA A 286 -13.84 -15.84 1.08
N ALA A 287 -13.97 -14.98 2.10
CA ALA A 287 -13.08 -14.96 3.28
C ALA A 287 -13.27 -16.21 4.17
N ASP A 288 -14.46 -16.80 4.20
CA ASP A 288 -14.74 -18.06 4.90
C ASP A 288 -14.30 -19.30 4.10
N GLY A 289 -14.06 -19.13 2.79
CA GLY A 289 -13.59 -20.18 1.88
C GLY A 289 -14.74 -20.95 1.22
N GLU A 290 -15.93 -20.35 1.19
CA GLU A 290 -17.15 -20.92 0.62
C GLU A 290 -17.30 -20.60 -0.88
N GLU A 291 -16.62 -19.55 -1.36
CA GLU A 291 -16.60 -19.14 -2.76
C GLU A 291 -15.25 -18.53 -3.19
N GLY A 292 -15.16 -18.16 -4.47
CA GLY A 292 -14.04 -17.41 -5.05
C GLY A 292 -12.98 -18.29 -5.73
N ASP A 293 -12.32 -17.72 -6.74
CA ASP A 293 -11.25 -18.41 -7.46
C ASP A 293 -9.93 -18.29 -6.69
N VAL A 294 -9.23 -19.41 -6.50
CA VAL A 294 -7.86 -19.38 -5.96
C VAL A 294 -6.88 -19.01 -7.07
N LEU A 295 -6.13 -17.93 -6.88
CA LEU A 295 -5.08 -17.49 -7.80
C LEU A 295 -3.91 -18.48 -7.73
N ALA A 296 -3.59 -19.12 -8.85
CA ALA A 296 -2.52 -20.10 -8.98
C ALA A 296 -1.29 -19.52 -9.70
N ALA A 297 -0.14 -20.21 -9.59
CA ALA A 297 1.08 -19.86 -10.31
C ALA A 297 0.81 -19.65 -11.81
N GLY A 298 1.32 -18.54 -12.36
CA GLY A 298 1.02 -18.11 -13.73
C GLY A 298 -0.09 -17.06 -13.84
N SER A 299 -0.89 -16.83 -12.78
CA SER A 299 -1.86 -15.71 -12.74
C SER A 299 -1.17 -14.34 -12.67
N GLY A 300 0.10 -14.29 -12.27
CA GLY A 300 0.95 -13.10 -12.22
C GLY A 300 2.43 -13.34 -12.56
N GLY A 301 2.80 -14.53 -13.04
CA GLY A 301 4.21 -14.90 -13.27
C GLY A 301 4.40 -15.94 -14.37
N GLY A 302 4.67 -15.47 -15.60
CA GLY A 302 5.14 -16.29 -16.73
C GLY A 302 4.06 -16.77 -17.72
N GLY A 303 2.81 -16.93 -17.28
CA GLY A 303 1.65 -17.17 -18.15
C GLY A 303 0.84 -15.89 -18.37
N GLU A 304 0.02 -15.86 -19.42
CA GLU A 304 -0.92 -14.75 -19.63
C GLU A 304 -2.05 -14.87 -18.57
N PRO A 305 -2.27 -13.85 -17.71
CA PRO A 305 -3.34 -13.90 -16.70
C PRO A 305 -4.70 -14.07 -17.37
N PRO A 306 -5.71 -14.72 -16.74
CA PRO A 306 -7.05 -14.83 -17.31
C PRO A 306 -7.64 -13.46 -17.71
N ALA A 307 -8.46 -13.42 -18.77
CA ALA A 307 -9.02 -12.17 -19.31
C ALA A 307 -9.70 -11.31 -18.23
N TRP A 308 -10.54 -11.91 -17.39
CA TRP A 308 -11.23 -11.21 -16.30
C TRP A 308 -10.28 -10.52 -15.32
N LEU A 309 -9.10 -11.08 -15.08
CA LEU A 309 -8.11 -10.56 -14.14
C LEU A 309 -7.41 -9.34 -14.74
N ARG A 310 -7.11 -9.41 -16.04
CA ARG A 310 -6.57 -8.25 -16.80
C ARG A 310 -7.59 -7.13 -16.91
N GLU A 311 -8.86 -7.46 -17.14
CA GLU A 311 -9.97 -6.50 -17.16
C GLU A 311 -10.14 -5.82 -15.80
N ALA A 312 -10.11 -6.58 -14.69
CA ALA A 312 -10.17 -6.00 -13.35
C ALA A 312 -8.98 -5.08 -13.06
N ALA A 313 -7.75 -5.49 -13.41
CA ALA A 313 -6.56 -4.65 -13.26
C ALA A 313 -6.64 -3.36 -14.11
N ALA A 314 -7.14 -3.47 -15.35
CA ALA A 314 -7.35 -2.32 -16.21
C ALA A 314 -8.41 -1.36 -15.66
N ALA A 315 -9.50 -1.88 -15.10
CA ALA A 315 -10.54 -1.08 -14.46
C ALA A 315 -10.02 -0.34 -13.22
N VAL A 316 -9.20 -1.00 -12.39
CA VAL A 316 -8.54 -0.35 -11.25
C VAL A 316 -7.63 0.79 -11.73
N ARG A 317 -6.73 0.53 -12.67
CA ARG A 317 -5.85 1.57 -13.25
C ARG A 317 -6.63 2.77 -13.79
N ALA A 318 -7.73 2.51 -14.49
CA ALA A 318 -8.57 3.57 -15.06
C ALA A 318 -9.26 4.43 -13.99
N ALA A 319 -9.51 3.88 -12.80
CA ALA A 319 -10.16 4.59 -11.70
C ALA A 319 -9.19 5.40 -10.83
N VAL A 320 -7.88 5.15 -10.88
CA VAL A 320 -6.87 5.83 -10.04
C VAL A 320 -6.99 7.35 -10.03
N PRO A 321 -7.13 8.06 -11.18
CA PRO A 321 -7.24 9.51 -11.17
C PRO A 321 -8.46 10.01 -10.37
N GLU A 322 -9.59 9.31 -10.49
CA GLU A 322 -10.82 9.65 -9.78
C GLU A 322 -10.70 9.37 -8.28
N MET A 323 -10.10 8.24 -7.90
CA MET A 323 -9.83 7.90 -6.49
C MET A 323 -8.92 8.92 -5.80
N GLN A 324 -8.02 9.56 -6.55
CA GLN A 324 -7.00 10.46 -6.02
C GLN A 324 -7.35 11.94 -6.19
N ARG A 325 -8.55 12.25 -6.70
CA ARG A 325 -9.00 13.62 -7.03
C ARG A 325 -9.04 14.54 -5.80
N ASP A 326 -9.35 13.99 -4.63
CA ASP A 326 -9.47 14.77 -3.39
C ASP A 326 -8.10 15.08 -2.78
N ALA A 327 -7.10 14.22 -3.05
CA ALA A 327 -5.73 14.43 -2.60
C ALA A 327 -4.99 15.47 -3.45
N LEU A 328 -5.18 15.43 -4.78
CA LEU A 328 -4.54 16.33 -5.73
C LEU A 328 -5.58 17.01 -6.64
N PRO A 329 -5.74 18.36 -6.56
CA PRO A 329 -6.70 19.09 -7.38
C PRO A 329 -6.33 19.05 -8.87
N ALA A 330 -7.27 19.41 -9.75
CA ALA A 330 -7.12 19.35 -11.20
C ALA A 330 -5.88 20.11 -11.74
N GLU A 331 -5.55 21.25 -11.14
CA GLU A 331 -4.35 22.03 -11.48
C GLU A 331 -3.06 21.26 -11.16
N GLY A 332 -3.09 20.45 -10.11
CA GLY A 332 -2.00 19.57 -9.74
C GLY A 332 -1.74 18.49 -10.79
N TRP A 333 -2.78 17.90 -11.36
CA TRP A 333 -2.64 16.93 -12.45
C TRP A 333 -2.00 17.53 -13.70
N GLN A 334 -2.24 18.81 -13.99
CA GLN A 334 -1.54 19.50 -15.08
C GLN A 334 -0.04 19.64 -14.82
N VAL A 335 0.37 19.82 -13.56
CA VAL A 335 1.80 19.81 -13.16
C VAL A 335 2.39 18.43 -13.37
N VAL A 336 1.68 17.38 -12.95
CA VAL A 336 2.08 15.97 -13.12
C VAL A 336 2.30 15.64 -14.60
N GLU A 337 1.36 15.99 -15.47
CA GLU A 337 1.49 15.71 -16.91
C GLU A 337 2.73 16.38 -17.53
N ARG A 338 3.06 17.61 -17.12
CA ARG A 338 4.29 18.29 -17.57
C ARG A 338 5.54 17.55 -17.10
N LEU A 339 5.61 17.17 -15.83
CA LEU A 339 6.75 16.43 -15.27
C LEU A 339 6.96 15.09 -15.99
N VAL A 340 5.88 14.35 -16.25
CA VAL A 340 5.96 13.09 -16.99
C VAL A 340 6.40 13.32 -18.44
N ALA A 341 5.85 14.33 -19.12
CA ALA A 341 6.20 14.63 -20.52
C ALA A 341 7.67 15.06 -20.67
N GLU A 342 8.17 15.95 -19.82
CA GLU A 342 9.57 16.43 -19.86
C GLU A 342 10.57 15.28 -19.70
N ARG A 343 10.30 14.36 -18.77
CA ARG A 343 11.18 13.22 -18.47
C ARG A 343 11.04 12.09 -19.50
N SER A 344 9.87 11.95 -20.13
CA SER A 344 9.67 11.02 -21.26
C SER A 344 10.32 11.54 -22.55
N GLY A 345 10.34 12.86 -22.77
CA GLY A 345 10.96 13.48 -23.95
C GLY A 345 12.49 13.49 -23.92
N GLY A 346 13.10 13.65 -22.73
CA GLY A 346 14.57 13.63 -22.58
C GLY A 346 15.23 12.28 -22.90
N THR A 347 14.48 11.17 -22.88
CA THR A 347 15.01 9.85 -23.29
C THR A 347 14.98 9.65 -24.81
N ALA A 348 14.17 10.42 -25.55
CA ALA A 348 14.16 10.40 -27.02
C ALA A 348 15.34 11.19 -27.60
N THR A 349 15.64 12.38 -27.07
CA THR A 349 16.76 13.21 -27.52
C THR A 349 18.13 12.58 -27.21
N ALA A 350 18.27 11.89 -26.07
CA ALA A 350 19.50 11.16 -25.74
C ALA A 350 19.76 9.95 -26.67
N LYS A 351 18.73 9.40 -27.33
CA LYS A 351 18.88 8.36 -28.36
C LYS A 351 19.23 8.92 -29.73
N GLU A 352 18.94 10.19 -30.00
CA GLU A 352 19.27 10.86 -31.25
C GLU A 352 20.68 11.49 -31.23
N GLU A 353 21.20 11.88 -30.06
CA GLU A 353 22.58 12.36 -29.91
C GLU A 353 23.65 11.23 -29.88
N LEU A 354 23.22 9.96 -29.90
CA LEU A 354 24.09 8.77 -29.97
C LEU A 354 24.00 8.04 -31.32
N ARG A 355 23.50 8.69 -32.38
CA ARG A 355 23.53 8.20 -33.77
C ARG A 355 24.37 9.12 -34.66
#